data_AF-L7W9Y7-F1
#
_entry.id   AF-L7W9Y7-F1
#
_cell.length_a   1.000
_cell.length_b   1.000
_cell.length_c   1.000
_cell.angle_alpha   90.00
_cell.angle_beta   90.00
_cell.angle_gamma   90.00
#
_symmetry.space_group_name_H-M   'P 1'
#
loop_
_entity.id
_entity.type
_entity.pdbx_description
1 polymer ?
#
loop_
_entity_poly.entity_id
_entity_poly.type
_entity_poly.pdbx_seq_one_letter_code
_entity_poly.pdbx_strand_id
1 'polypeptide(L)'
;MKTASVKELKEELKFRSDEDLIKIVLRLSRFKKENKELLTYLLFESTDEDDYIAKVKALMDNQFLALNTANNYRLQKGVRKVLRETKKYARYSGNKETEVALLIHFCRLMRETHPQVLRSKTMRDLMARQIVLIKTRISTLHEDLQYDFESELNMVEV
;
A
#
# COMPACT_ATOMS: atom_id res chain seq x y z
N MET A 1 27.23 -7.72 16.05
CA MET A 1 27.02 -6.40 16.69
C MET A 1 25.57 -6.33 17.17
N LYS A 2 25.30 -5.84 18.39
CA LYS A 2 23.93 -5.71 18.92
C LYS A 2 23.29 -4.42 18.38
N THR A 3 22.09 -4.51 17.81
CA THR A 3 21.36 -3.34 17.30
C THR A 3 20.62 -2.69 18.47
N ALA A 4 20.65 -1.35 18.55
CA ALA A 4 19.91 -0.60 19.56
C ALA A 4 18.38 -0.73 19.37
N SER A 5 17.64 -0.71 20.46
CA SER A 5 16.18 -0.70 20.47
C SER A 5 15.61 0.64 20.00
N VAL A 6 14.34 0.66 19.59
CA VAL A 6 13.64 1.90 19.19
C VAL A 6 13.61 2.92 20.33
N LYS A 7 13.53 2.46 21.60
CA LYS A 7 13.55 3.34 22.77
C LYS A 7 14.90 4.04 22.92
N GLU A 8 16.01 3.29 22.86
CA GLU A 8 17.37 3.84 22.94
C GLU A 8 17.65 4.81 21.78
N LEU A 9 17.25 4.45 20.55
CA LEU A 9 17.38 5.35 19.39
C LEU A 9 16.58 6.65 19.58
N LYS A 10 15.35 6.56 20.10
CA LYS A 10 14.51 7.74 20.37
C LYS A 10 15.12 8.63 21.44
N GLU A 11 15.66 8.06 22.51
CA GLU A 11 16.34 8.82 23.57
C GLU A 11 17.57 9.54 23.01
N GLU A 12 18.40 8.85 22.23
CA GLU A 12 19.60 9.43 21.63
C GLU A 12 19.30 10.56 20.64
N LEU A 13 18.26 10.40 19.79
CA LEU A 13 17.86 11.43 18.83
C LEU A 13 17.39 12.73 19.49
N LYS A 14 16.85 12.68 20.71
CA LYS A 14 16.42 13.89 21.44
C LYS A 14 17.57 14.79 21.88
N PHE A 15 18.78 14.25 21.99
CA PHE A 15 19.98 15.00 22.38
C PHE A 15 20.74 15.58 21.17
N ARG A 16 20.20 15.44 19.95
CA ARG A 16 20.82 15.92 18.71
C ARG A 16 20.25 17.29 18.31
N SER A 17 21.09 18.10 17.67
CA SER A 17 20.65 19.35 17.05
C SER A 17 19.87 19.06 15.76
N ASP A 18 19.09 20.04 15.30
CA ASP A 18 18.32 19.93 14.06
C ASP A 18 19.21 19.66 12.84
N GLU A 19 20.38 20.29 12.77
CA GLU A 19 21.36 20.04 11.70
C GLU A 19 21.84 18.58 11.68
N ASP A 20 22.09 18.00 12.85
CA ASP A 20 22.53 16.61 12.95
C ASP A 20 21.38 15.64 12.64
N LEU A 21 20.16 15.97 13.05
CA LEU A 21 18.97 15.21 12.67
C LEU A 21 18.78 15.20 11.15
N ILE A 22 18.93 16.34 10.47
CA ILE A 22 18.87 16.41 9.00
C ILE A 22 19.94 15.53 8.37
N LYS A 23 21.19 15.58 8.86
CA LYS A 23 22.28 14.71 8.36
C LYS A 23 21.95 13.22 8.52
N ILE A 24 21.37 12.83 9.66
CA ILE A 24 20.95 11.45 9.93
C ILE A 24 19.84 11.03 8.95
N VAL A 25 18.78 11.84 8.80
CA VAL A 25 17.66 11.55 7.89
C VAL A 25 18.13 11.42 6.44
N LEU A 26 19.03 12.31 5.98
CA LEU A 26 19.62 12.23 4.66
C LEU A 26 20.51 10.98 4.47
N ARG A 27 21.20 10.55 5.50
CA ARG A 27 21.96 9.28 5.45
C ARG A 27 21.02 8.08 5.35
N LEU A 28 19.93 8.07 6.12
CA LEU A 28 18.92 7.01 6.07
C LEU A 28 18.21 6.93 4.71
N SER A 29 17.90 8.08 4.09
CA SER A 29 17.24 8.12 2.78
C SER A 29 18.15 7.63 1.65
N ARG A 30 19.47 7.86 1.74
CA ARG A 30 20.46 7.30 0.80
C ARG A 30 20.69 5.80 1.02
N PHE A 31 20.52 5.32 2.24
CA PHE A 31 20.79 3.93 2.60
C PHE A 31 19.76 2.94 2.02
N LYS A 32 18.46 3.30 2.04
CA LYS A 32 17.40 2.40 1.56
C LYS A 32 16.35 3.16 0.75
N LYS A 33 15.98 2.62 -0.42
CA LYS A 33 14.95 3.19 -1.30
C LYS A 33 13.64 3.46 -0.55
N GLU A 34 13.19 2.50 0.26
CA GLU A 34 11.94 2.59 1.03
C GLU A 34 11.96 3.74 2.05
N ASN A 35 13.13 4.09 2.60
CA ASN A 35 13.25 5.24 3.50
C ASN A 35 13.06 6.55 2.72
N LYS A 36 13.61 6.62 1.51
CA LYS A 36 13.41 7.78 0.63
C LYS A 36 11.96 7.89 0.17
N GLU A 37 11.32 6.78 -0.17
CA GLU A 37 9.89 6.75 -0.54
C GLU A 37 9.02 7.23 0.64
N LEU A 38 9.22 6.71 1.86
CA LEU A 38 8.48 7.17 3.04
C LEU A 38 8.74 8.66 3.33
N LEU A 39 10.00 9.11 3.25
CA LEU A 39 10.32 10.52 3.47
C LEU A 39 9.68 11.42 2.40
N THR A 40 9.54 10.92 1.16
CA THR A 40 8.85 11.64 0.09
C THR A 40 7.38 11.82 0.44
N TYR A 41 6.72 10.74 0.88
CA TYR A 41 5.34 10.83 1.36
C TYR A 41 5.20 11.83 2.51
N LEU A 42 6.00 11.68 3.57
CA LEU A 42 5.89 12.50 4.78
C LEU A 42 6.10 13.99 4.50
N LEU A 43 7.03 14.35 3.62
CA LEU A 43 7.40 15.75 3.38
C LEU A 43 6.61 16.42 2.25
N PHE A 44 6.07 15.66 1.29
CA PHE A 44 5.51 16.24 0.06
C PHE A 44 4.11 15.75 -0.31
N GLU A 45 3.68 14.58 0.15
CA GLU A 45 2.40 13.98 -0.29
C GLU A 45 1.37 13.92 0.84
N SER A 46 1.80 13.89 2.10
CA SER A 46 0.92 13.74 3.29
C SER A 46 -0.10 14.87 3.50
N THR A 47 0.06 16.00 2.80
CA THR A 47 -0.85 17.14 2.87
C THR A 47 -2.06 17.03 1.95
N ASP A 48 -2.01 16.13 0.96
CA ASP A 48 -3.11 15.89 0.01
C ASP A 48 -3.23 14.38 -0.23
N GLU A 49 -4.06 13.75 0.61
CA GLU A 49 -4.22 12.30 0.61
C GLU A 49 -4.95 11.79 -0.64
N ASP A 50 -5.85 12.60 -1.20
CA ASP A 50 -6.62 12.24 -2.40
C ASP A 50 -5.71 12.19 -3.63
N ASP A 51 -4.83 13.18 -3.80
CA ASP A 51 -3.81 13.16 -4.85
C ASP A 51 -2.81 12.01 -4.66
N TYR A 52 -2.41 11.71 -3.41
CA TYR A 52 -1.57 10.55 -3.12
C TYR A 52 -2.25 9.24 -3.52
N ILE A 53 -3.53 9.04 -3.15
CA ILE A 53 -4.32 7.87 -3.56
C ILE A 53 -4.37 7.77 -5.09
N ALA A 54 -4.65 8.89 -5.79
CA ALA A 54 -4.74 8.92 -7.25
C ALA A 54 -3.41 8.51 -7.91
N LYS A 55 -2.28 9.04 -7.44
CA LYS A 55 -0.94 8.67 -7.93
C LYS A 55 -0.64 7.20 -7.71
N VAL A 56 -0.96 6.64 -6.54
CA VAL A 56 -0.73 5.22 -6.26
C VAL A 56 -1.67 4.34 -7.11
N LYS A 57 -2.92 4.74 -7.32
CA LYS A 57 -3.85 4.06 -8.25
C LYS A 57 -3.31 4.02 -9.67
N ALA A 58 -2.84 5.16 -10.20
CA ALA A 58 -2.22 5.22 -11.52
C ALA A 58 -0.95 4.36 -11.62
N LEU A 59 -0.13 4.32 -10.56
CA LEU A 59 1.03 3.43 -10.50
C LEU A 59 0.60 1.95 -10.54
N MET A 60 -0.43 1.58 -9.78
CA MET A 60 -0.98 0.22 -9.80
C MET A 60 -1.51 -0.16 -11.18
N ASP A 61 -2.24 0.73 -11.86
CA ASP A 61 -2.75 0.52 -13.21
C ASP A 61 -1.61 0.17 -14.18
N ASN A 62 -0.56 0.98 -14.17
CA ASN A 62 0.64 0.75 -14.98
C ASN A 62 1.33 -0.57 -14.64
N GLN A 63 1.39 -0.95 -13.36
CA GLN A 63 1.96 -2.23 -12.94
C GLN A 63 1.13 -3.41 -13.42
N PHE A 64 -0.20 -3.30 -13.42
CA PHE A 64 -1.11 -4.32 -13.94
C PHE A 64 -1.04 -4.46 -15.46
N LEU A 65 -0.89 -3.35 -16.19
CA LEU A 65 -0.66 -3.34 -17.64
C LEU A 65 0.68 -4.00 -18.01
N ALA A 66 1.72 -3.81 -17.18
CA ALA A 66 3.04 -4.39 -17.40
C ALA A 66 3.16 -5.86 -16.96
N LEU A 67 2.07 -6.51 -16.50
CA LEU A 67 2.14 -7.90 -16.05
C LEU A 67 2.44 -8.85 -17.20
N ASN A 68 3.35 -9.79 -16.95
CA ASN A 68 3.65 -10.86 -17.90
C ASN A 68 2.52 -11.91 -17.88
N THR A 69 1.74 -11.94 -18.96
CA THR A 69 0.61 -12.88 -19.16
C THR A 69 1.01 -14.17 -19.89
N ALA A 70 2.25 -14.30 -20.37
CA ALA A 70 2.70 -15.44 -21.16
C ALA A 70 2.70 -16.77 -20.37
N ASN A 71 2.78 -16.69 -19.05
CA ASN A 71 2.72 -17.87 -18.19
C ASN A 71 1.91 -17.54 -16.92
N ASN A 72 0.92 -18.38 -16.61
CA ASN A 72 0.04 -18.21 -15.45
C ASN A 72 0.83 -18.08 -14.12
N TYR A 73 1.93 -18.82 -13.95
CA TYR A 73 2.81 -18.67 -12.79
C TYR A 73 3.43 -17.26 -12.71
N ARG A 74 3.91 -16.73 -13.84
CA ARG A 74 4.52 -15.38 -13.91
C ARG A 74 3.48 -14.30 -13.64
N LEU A 75 2.27 -14.46 -14.18
CA LEU A 75 1.14 -13.58 -13.93
C LEU A 75 0.77 -13.55 -12.44
N GLN A 76 0.55 -14.71 -11.82
CA GLN A 76 0.26 -14.82 -10.38
C GLN A 76 1.40 -14.29 -9.50
N LYS A 77 2.65 -14.44 -9.93
CA LYS A 77 3.81 -13.83 -9.25
C LYS A 77 3.79 -12.31 -9.33
N GLY A 78 3.43 -11.77 -10.50
CA GLY A 78 3.29 -10.33 -10.72
C GLY A 78 2.15 -9.72 -9.92
N VAL A 79 0.95 -10.31 -9.93
CA VAL A 79 -0.19 -9.86 -9.12
C VAL A 79 0.16 -9.78 -7.64
N ARG A 80 0.82 -10.82 -7.09
CA ARG A 80 1.30 -10.79 -5.70
C ARG A 80 2.35 -9.71 -5.45
N LYS A 81 3.16 -9.36 -6.45
CA LYS A 81 4.13 -8.26 -6.35
C LYS A 81 3.39 -6.92 -6.26
N VAL A 82 2.40 -6.69 -7.11
CA VAL A 82 1.57 -5.47 -7.06
C VAL A 82 0.93 -5.33 -5.70
N LEU A 83 0.28 -6.37 -5.17
CA LEU A 83 -0.33 -6.32 -3.83
C LEU A 83 0.67 -5.94 -2.72
N ARG A 84 1.92 -6.43 -2.79
CA ARG A 84 2.94 -6.06 -1.80
C ARG A 84 3.32 -4.58 -1.91
N GLU A 85 3.44 -4.06 -3.12
CA GLU A 85 3.70 -2.63 -3.35
C GLU A 85 2.51 -1.77 -2.89
N THR A 86 1.26 -2.15 -3.22
CA THR A 86 0.04 -1.48 -2.76
C THR A 86 0.03 -1.36 -1.23
N LYS A 87 0.29 -2.46 -0.51
CA LYS A 87 0.35 -2.47 0.96
C LYS A 87 1.50 -1.64 1.53
N LYS A 88 2.60 -1.51 0.78
CA LYS A 88 3.73 -0.67 1.17
C LYS A 88 3.34 0.81 1.10
N TYR A 89 2.71 1.24 0.00
CA TYR A 89 2.22 2.61 -0.16
C TYR A 89 1.10 2.95 0.84
N ALA A 90 0.18 2.02 1.12
CA ALA A 90 -0.81 2.19 2.19
C ALA A 90 -0.15 2.37 3.57
N ARG A 91 0.94 1.63 3.85
CA ARG A 91 1.68 1.78 5.11
C ARG A 91 2.41 3.11 5.23
N TYR A 92 2.88 3.68 4.11
CA TYR A 92 3.47 5.02 4.14
C TYR A 92 2.46 6.05 4.58
N SER A 93 1.23 5.94 4.06
CA SER A 93 0.12 6.79 4.49
C SER A 93 -0.23 6.63 5.97
N GLY A 94 -0.45 5.38 6.39
CA GLY A 94 -0.95 5.09 7.73
C GLY A 94 -2.44 5.45 7.93
N ASN A 95 -3.09 6.07 6.93
CA ASN A 95 -4.53 6.31 6.92
C ASN A 95 -5.29 5.03 6.55
N LYS A 96 -6.36 4.73 7.31
CA LYS A 96 -7.23 3.58 7.08
C LYS A 96 -8.04 3.71 5.79
N GLU A 97 -8.50 4.90 5.46
CA GLU A 97 -9.29 5.20 4.25
C GLU A 97 -8.43 4.94 3.01
N THR A 98 -7.19 5.41 3.02
CA THR A 98 -6.19 5.12 1.99
C THR A 98 -5.93 3.63 1.83
N GLU A 99 -5.77 2.89 2.93
CA GLU A 99 -5.61 1.42 2.86
C GLU A 99 -6.81 0.77 2.17
N VAL A 100 -8.03 1.15 2.54
CA VAL A 100 -9.28 0.63 1.94
C VAL A 100 -9.35 0.96 0.45
N ALA A 101 -9.22 2.25 0.08
CA ALA A 101 -9.32 2.73 -1.29
C ALA A 101 -8.32 2.03 -2.23
N LEU A 102 -7.08 1.82 -1.78
CA LEU A 102 -6.04 1.16 -2.57
C LEU A 102 -6.29 -0.34 -2.72
N LEU A 103 -6.78 -1.02 -1.67
CA LEU A 103 -7.08 -2.45 -1.72
C LEU A 103 -8.31 -2.75 -2.58
N ILE A 104 -9.35 -1.91 -2.52
CA ILE A 104 -10.52 -2.01 -3.40
C ILE A 104 -10.07 -1.90 -4.86
N HIS A 105 -9.26 -0.87 -5.19
CA HIS A 105 -8.75 -0.68 -6.54
C HIS A 105 -7.89 -1.85 -7.03
N PHE A 106 -7.03 -2.41 -6.17
CA PHE A 106 -6.27 -3.62 -6.48
C PHE A 106 -7.19 -4.80 -6.84
N CYS A 107 -8.22 -5.05 -6.02
CA CYS A 107 -9.18 -6.12 -6.24
C CYS A 107 -9.95 -5.93 -7.55
N ARG A 108 -10.38 -4.70 -7.83
CA ARG A 108 -11.03 -4.29 -9.08
C ARG A 108 -10.16 -4.58 -10.30
N LEU A 109 -8.91 -4.11 -10.30
CA LEU A 109 -7.96 -4.34 -11.40
C LEU A 109 -7.75 -5.82 -11.66
N MET A 110 -7.55 -6.62 -10.60
CA MET A 110 -7.33 -8.05 -10.76
C MET A 110 -8.50 -8.75 -11.46
N ARG A 111 -9.73 -8.35 -11.15
CA ARG A 111 -10.93 -8.92 -11.76
C ARG A 111 -11.19 -8.41 -13.18
N GLU A 112 -11.02 -7.12 -13.43
CA GLU A 112 -11.32 -6.49 -14.73
C GLU A 112 -10.25 -6.78 -15.79
N THR A 113 -8.97 -6.76 -15.41
CA THR A 113 -7.87 -6.85 -16.38
C THR A 113 -7.32 -8.27 -16.55
N HIS A 114 -7.36 -9.10 -15.49
CA HIS A 114 -6.80 -10.46 -15.52
C HIS A 114 -7.71 -11.49 -14.82
N PRO A 115 -9.00 -11.63 -15.19
CA PRO A 115 -9.92 -12.56 -14.54
C PRO A 115 -9.45 -14.02 -14.58
N GLN A 116 -8.64 -14.41 -15.57
CA GLN A 116 -8.04 -15.74 -15.69
C GLN A 116 -7.17 -16.14 -14.49
N VAL A 117 -6.60 -15.16 -13.77
CA VAL A 117 -5.80 -15.37 -12.56
C VAL A 117 -6.64 -16.02 -11.47
N LEU A 118 -7.92 -15.68 -11.40
CA LEU A 118 -8.88 -16.20 -10.42
C LEU A 118 -9.30 -17.65 -10.70
N ARG A 119 -8.84 -18.29 -11.79
CA ARG A 119 -8.99 -19.75 -11.95
C ARG A 119 -8.13 -20.52 -10.96
N SER A 120 -7.03 -19.92 -10.49
CA SER A 120 -6.15 -20.49 -9.47
C SER A 120 -6.78 -20.38 -8.09
N LYS A 121 -6.87 -21.50 -7.36
CA LYS A 121 -7.33 -21.52 -5.96
C LYS A 121 -6.56 -20.50 -5.11
N THR A 122 -5.23 -20.48 -5.23
CA THR A 122 -4.36 -19.56 -4.48
C THR A 122 -4.72 -18.09 -4.70
N MET A 123 -5.18 -17.72 -5.90
CA MET A 123 -5.53 -16.34 -6.23
C MET A 123 -6.94 -15.99 -5.78
N ARG A 124 -7.90 -16.93 -5.87
CA ARG A 124 -9.22 -16.76 -5.23
C ARG A 124 -9.08 -16.58 -3.72
N ASP A 125 -8.25 -17.39 -3.07
CA ASP A 125 -8.00 -17.29 -1.64
C ASP A 125 -7.27 -15.97 -1.27
N LEU A 126 -6.45 -15.44 -2.18
CA LEU A 126 -5.82 -14.12 -2.01
C LEU A 126 -6.85 -12.99 -2.10
N MET A 127 -7.72 -13.03 -3.12
CA MET A 127 -8.82 -12.07 -3.32
C MET A 127 -9.78 -12.08 -2.12
N ALA A 128 -10.25 -13.26 -1.73
CA ALA A 128 -11.16 -13.43 -0.60
C ALA A 128 -10.56 -12.87 0.71
N ARG A 129 -9.27 -13.09 0.96
CA ARG A 129 -8.59 -12.50 2.12
C ARG A 129 -8.45 -10.98 2.03
N GLN A 130 -8.31 -10.41 0.84
CA GLN A 130 -8.30 -8.94 0.70
C GLN A 130 -9.69 -8.38 0.97
N ILE A 131 -10.73 -9.00 0.43
CA ILE A 131 -12.13 -8.63 0.70
C ILE A 131 -12.43 -8.66 2.20
N VAL A 132 -12.08 -9.74 2.91
CA VAL A 132 -12.29 -9.83 4.37
C VAL A 132 -11.54 -8.74 5.13
N LEU A 133 -10.30 -8.45 4.72
CA LEU A 133 -9.51 -7.37 5.30
C LEU A 133 -10.18 -6.01 5.07
N ILE A 134 -10.63 -5.74 3.84
CA ILE A 134 -11.31 -4.49 3.48
C ILE A 134 -12.57 -4.31 4.34
N LYS A 135 -13.46 -5.31 4.42
CA LYS A 135 -14.66 -5.26 5.28
C LYS A 135 -14.33 -4.94 6.73
N THR A 136 -13.30 -5.60 7.27
CA THR A 136 -12.84 -5.38 8.65
C THR A 136 -12.29 -3.96 8.85
N ARG A 137 -11.68 -3.37 7.82
CA ARG A 137 -11.17 -1.99 7.90
C ARG A 137 -12.29 -0.97 7.79
N ILE A 138 -13.21 -1.18 6.84
CA ILE A 138 -14.40 -0.35 6.64
C ILE A 138 -15.18 -0.24 7.94
N SER A 139 -15.45 -1.35 8.65
CA SER A 139 -16.19 -1.34 9.92
C SER A 139 -15.54 -0.54 11.05
N THR A 140 -14.32 -0.01 10.86
CA THR A 140 -13.62 0.85 11.82
C THR A 140 -13.52 2.32 11.38
N LEU A 141 -14.16 2.67 10.26
CA LEU A 141 -14.29 4.02 9.73
C LEU A 141 -15.55 4.70 10.26
N HIS A 142 -15.70 5.99 9.98
CA HIS A 142 -16.93 6.74 10.24
C HIS A 142 -18.10 6.22 9.38
N GLU A 143 -19.34 6.31 9.86
CA GLU A 143 -20.53 5.75 9.20
C GLU A 143 -20.70 6.23 7.75
N ASP A 144 -20.50 7.54 7.50
CA ASP A 144 -20.60 8.10 6.13
C ASP A 144 -19.64 7.41 5.16
N LEU A 145 -18.38 7.21 5.59
CA LEU A 145 -17.35 6.56 4.78
C LEU A 145 -17.59 5.05 4.66
N GLN A 146 -18.25 4.43 5.64
CA GLN A 146 -18.61 3.02 5.55
C GLN A 146 -19.53 2.79 4.36
N TYR A 147 -20.58 3.59 4.23
CA TYR A 147 -21.53 3.47 3.13
C TYR A 147 -20.85 3.59 1.76
N ASP A 148 -20.00 4.62 1.59
CA ASP A 148 -19.30 4.88 0.34
C ASP A 148 -18.38 3.70 -0.05
N PHE A 149 -17.54 3.24 0.88
CA PHE A 149 -16.61 2.15 0.59
C PHE A 149 -17.29 0.78 0.47
N GLU A 150 -18.40 0.53 1.17
CA GLU A 150 -19.20 -0.69 0.96
C GLU A 150 -19.81 -0.71 -0.43
N SER A 151 -20.33 0.42 -0.91
CA SER A 151 -20.84 0.56 -2.27
C SER A 151 -19.75 0.24 -3.30
N GLU A 152 -18.55 0.81 -3.15
CA GLU A 152 -17.41 0.50 -4.03
C GLU A 152 -16.99 -0.97 -3.96
N LEU A 153 -16.93 -1.55 -2.76
CA LEU A 153 -16.54 -2.95 -2.57
C LEU A 153 -17.55 -3.91 -3.19
N ASN A 154 -18.86 -3.64 -3.06
CA ASN A 154 -19.91 -4.45 -3.64
C ASN A 154 -19.81 -4.54 -5.16
N MET A 155 -19.35 -3.48 -5.83
CA MET A 155 -19.06 -3.54 -7.26
C MET A 155 -17.97 -4.55 -7.59
N VAL A 156 -17.06 -4.86 -6.65
CA VAL A 156 -15.89 -5.75 -6.80
C VAL A 156 -16.15 -7.21 -6.37
N GLU A 157 -17.15 -7.46 -5.53
CA GLU A 157 -17.43 -8.80 -4.99
C GLU A 157 -18.22 -9.74 -5.91
N VAL A 158 -18.85 -9.19 -6.95
CA VAL A 158 -19.62 -9.96 -7.95
C VAL A 158 -18.72 -10.82 -8.83
#